data_AF-A0A835LIT7-F1
#
_entry.id   AF-A0A835LIT7-F1
#
_cell.length_a   1.000
_cell.length_b   1.000
_cell.length_c   1.000
_cell.angle_alpha   90.00
_cell.angle_beta   90.00
_cell.angle_gamma   90.00
#
_symmetry.space_group_name_H-M   'P 1'
#
loop_
_entity.id
_entity.type
_entity.pdbx_description
1 polymer ?
#
loop_
_entity_poly.entity_id
_entity_poly.type
_entity_poly.pdbx_seq_one_letter_code
_entity_poly.pdbx_strand_id
1 'polypeptide(L)'
;MILQHKHLVYLLEARYLELGLPTPNPYLEPGEPAVSFNHGVNFAVAGSTALNTSVLLQNGILSPVTNSSLLVQLDWFLAYYQNLCETAKNCETYNILKGSLFMVGETGGNDYNYAFLQGKSIEDATALVPLVVNNIRDVAKLAEWVLTNAPQLGFETKSILKVCSGTEVTTTLV
;
A
#
# COMPACT_ATOMS: atom_id res chain seq x y z
N MET A 1 -11.86 6.54 -7.29
CA MET A 1 -13.28 6.17 -7.38
C MET A 1 -13.57 4.66 -7.58
N ILE A 2 -13.06 3.79 -6.69
CA ILE A 2 -13.86 2.69 -6.07
C ILE A 2 -13.61 2.59 -4.55
N LEU A 3 -14.45 3.17 -3.69
CA LEU A 3 -14.45 2.93 -2.23
C LEU A 3 -15.25 1.63 -2.01
N GLN A 4 -15.20 1.15 -0.77
CA GLN A 4 -16.44 0.82 -0.07
C GLN A 4 -17.41 2.05 -0.12
N HIS A 5 -18.33 2.10 -1.08
CA HIS A 5 -19.05 3.30 -1.64
C HIS A 5 -18.37 4.05 -2.82
N LYS A 6 -17.68 3.33 -3.71
CA LYS A 6 -17.22 3.84 -5.00
C LYS A 6 -16.28 5.09 -5.09
N HIS A 7 -15.73 5.75 -4.06
CA HIS A 7 -14.71 6.84 -4.24
C HIS A 7 -13.17 6.53 -4.18
N LEU A 8 -12.63 5.39 -3.70
CA LEU A 8 -11.17 5.09 -3.59
C LEU A 8 -10.46 4.57 -4.86
N VAL A 9 -10.47 3.29 -5.29
CA VAL A 9 -9.59 2.73 -6.37
C VAL A 9 -9.34 3.64 -7.60
N TYR A 10 -10.34 4.19 -8.34
CA TYR A 10 -10.03 5.22 -9.37
C TYR A 10 -9.37 6.54 -8.84
N LEU A 11 -8.88 6.65 -7.61
CA LEU A 11 -8.00 7.74 -7.14
C LEU A 11 -6.56 7.28 -7.35
N LEU A 12 -6.27 6.00 -7.12
CA LEU A 12 -5.10 5.34 -7.67
C LEU A 12 -5.15 5.41 -9.21
N GLU A 13 -6.23 4.94 -9.85
CA GLU A 13 -6.31 4.93 -11.33
C GLU A 13 -6.41 6.33 -11.92
N ALA A 14 -7.12 7.29 -11.31
CA ALA A 14 -7.09 8.68 -11.76
C ALA A 14 -5.71 9.30 -11.52
N ARG A 15 -4.96 8.90 -10.48
CA ARG A 15 -3.58 9.38 -10.29
C ARG A 15 -2.64 8.78 -11.33
N TYR A 16 -2.81 7.52 -11.72
CA TYR A 16 -2.11 6.96 -12.88
C TYR A 16 -2.47 7.74 -14.16
N LEU A 17 -3.76 8.02 -14.38
CA LEU A 17 -4.25 8.81 -15.54
C LEU A 17 -3.73 10.26 -15.55
N GLU A 18 -3.72 10.95 -14.40
CA GLU A 18 -3.14 12.30 -14.22
C GLU A 18 -1.65 12.33 -14.56
N LEU A 19 -0.92 11.25 -14.22
CA LEU A 19 0.49 11.09 -14.49
C LEU A 19 0.78 10.51 -15.89
N GLY A 20 -0.25 10.24 -16.71
CA GLY A 20 -0.11 9.63 -18.04
C GLY A 20 0.37 8.17 -18.02
N LEU A 21 0.25 7.49 -16.88
CA LEU A 21 0.71 6.13 -16.64
C LEU A 21 -0.41 5.09 -16.88
N PRO A 22 -0.06 3.87 -17.34
CA PRO A 22 -1.01 2.76 -17.39
C PRO A 22 -1.43 2.32 -15.98
N THR A 23 -2.61 1.73 -15.85
CA THR A 23 -3.09 1.13 -14.60
C THR A 23 -2.38 -0.21 -14.32
N PRO A 24 -1.80 -0.42 -13.14
CA PRO A 24 -1.14 -1.68 -12.78
C PRO A 24 -2.15 -2.80 -12.46
N ASN A 25 -1.79 -4.04 -12.82
CA ASN A 25 -2.62 -5.23 -12.56
C ASN A 25 -2.53 -5.67 -11.09
N PRO A 26 -3.59 -6.26 -10.51
CA PRO A 26 -3.60 -6.71 -9.12
C PRO A 26 -2.67 -7.90 -8.87
N TYR A 27 -1.95 -7.89 -7.75
CA TYR A 27 -1.03 -8.97 -7.38
C TYR A 27 -1.72 -10.32 -7.13
N LEU A 28 -2.95 -10.29 -6.60
CA LEU A 28 -3.75 -11.49 -6.29
C LEU A 28 -4.87 -11.73 -7.32
N GLU A 29 -4.56 -11.65 -8.61
CA GLU A 29 -5.52 -11.93 -9.70
C GLU A 29 -5.87 -13.44 -9.74
N PRO A 30 -7.11 -13.87 -9.44
CA PRO A 30 -7.42 -15.29 -9.29
C PRO A 30 -7.84 -15.93 -10.63
N GLY A 31 -7.00 -16.83 -11.16
CA GLY A 31 -7.40 -17.80 -12.19
C GLY A 31 -7.20 -17.40 -13.65
N GLU A 32 -6.75 -16.19 -13.93
CA GLU A 32 -6.33 -15.76 -15.28
C GLU A 32 -4.97 -16.39 -15.68
N PRO A 33 -4.67 -16.53 -16.99
CA PRO A 33 -3.34 -16.94 -17.46
C PRO A 33 -2.29 -15.86 -17.11
N ALA A 34 -1.02 -16.27 -17.04
CA ALA A 34 0.13 -15.48 -16.55
C ALA A 34 0.03 -13.96 -16.80
N VAL A 35 -0.45 -13.24 -15.79
CA VAL A 35 -0.72 -11.80 -15.83
C VAL A 35 0.57 -11.03 -16.05
N SER A 36 0.56 -10.11 -17.02
CA SER A 36 1.73 -9.27 -17.29
C SER A 36 1.82 -8.12 -16.30
N PHE A 37 2.98 -7.98 -15.66
CA PHE A 37 3.31 -6.89 -14.74
C PHE A 37 4.20 -5.81 -15.39
N ASN A 38 4.29 -5.79 -16.72
CA ASN A 38 5.09 -4.83 -17.51
C ASN A 38 4.65 -3.36 -17.33
N HIS A 39 3.49 -3.13 -16.71
CA HIS A 39 2.91 -1.83 -16.43
C HIS A 39 2.76 -1.55 -14.91
N GLY A 40 3.45 -2.33 -14.08
CA GLY A 40 3.41 -2.25 -12.62
C GLY A 40 2.46 -3.27 -11.98
N VAL A 41 2.50 -3.31 -10.64
CA VAL A 41 1.73 -4.26 -9.81
C VAL A 41 1.00 -3.51 -8.71
N ASN A 42 -0.27 -3.84 -8.49
CA ASN A 42 -1.10 -3.28 -7.43
C ASN A 42 -1.27 -4.28 -6.28
N PHE A 43 -0.75 -3.93 -5.10
CA PHE A 43 -0.86 -4.74 -3.88
C PHE A 43 -2.04 -4.32 -2.99
N ALA A 44 -2.74 -3.22 -3.31
CA ALA A 44 -3.80 -2.67 -2.48
C ALA A 44 -5.09 -3.52 -2.53
N VAL A 45 -5.68 -3.79 -1.36
CA VAL A 45 -6.90 -4.61 -1.22
C VAL A 45 -8.04 -3.76 -0.69
N ALA A 46 -9.20 -3.80 -1.36
CA ALA A 46 -10.40 -3.10 -0.90
C ALA A 46 -10.81 -3.58 0.51
N GLY A 47 -10.98 -2.65 1.45
CA GLY A 47 -11.27 -2.96 2.85
C GLY A 47 -10.05 -3.27 3.73
N SER A 48 -8.82 -3.13 3.22
CA SER A 48 -7.60 -3.28 4.02
C SER A 48 -7.45 -2.23 5.12
N THR A 49 -6.86 -2.63 6.23
CA THR A 49 -6.60 -1.78 7.41
C THR A 49 -5.13 -1.41 7.50
N ALA A 50 -4.82 -0.27 8.13
CA ALA A 50 -3.45 0.09 8.46
C ALA A 50 -2.87 -0.85 9.52
N LEU A 51 -3.67 -1.22 10.53
CA LEU A 51 -3.33 -2.19 11.55
C LEU A 51 -3.54 -3.62 11.07
N ASN A 52 -2.77 -4.56 11.64
CA ASN A 52 -3.06 -5.99 11.50
C ASN A 52 -4.40 -6.32 12.15
N THR A 53 -5.16 -7.23 11.56
CA THR A 53 -6.49 -7.62 12.06
C THR A 53 -6.45 -8.24 13.45
N SER A 54 -5.32 -8.81 13.86
CA SER A 54 -5.06 -9.25 15.24
C SER A 54 -4.99 -8.10 16.24
N VAL A 55 -4.48 -6.93 15.86
CA VAL A 55 -4.43 -5.72 16.71
C VAL A 55 -5.82 -5.09 16.81
N LEU A 56 -6.59 -5.07 15.72
CA LEU A 56 -7.99 -4.66 15.76
C LEU A 56 -8.82 -5.59 16.64
N LEU A 57 -8.62 -6.91 16.54
CA LEU A 57 -9.27 -7.92 17.38
C LEU A 57 -8.96 -7.73 18.88
N GLN A 58 -7.71 -7.37 19.22
CA GLN A 58 -7.31 -7.02 20.60
C GLN A 58 -8.04 -5.77 21.13
N ASN A 59 -8.44 -4.85 20.26
CA ASN A 59 -9.27 -3.68 20.59
C ASN A 59 -10.79 -3.98 20.49
N GLY A 60 -11.17 -5.24 20.25
CA GLY A 60 -12.56 -5.67 20.09
C GLY A 60 -13.21 -5.16 18.81
N ILE A 61 -12.46 -5.13 17.70
CA ILE A 61 -12.90 -4.67 16.37
C ILE A 61 -12.60 -5.78 15.36
N LEU A 62 -13.61 -6.29 14.67
CA LEU A 62 -13.45 -7.25 13.58
C LEU A 62 -13.13 -6.52 12.27
N SER A 63 -12.30 -7.12 11.40
CA SER A 63 -12.15 -6.75 10.00
C SER A 63 -12.82 -7.84 9.14
N PRO A 64 -14.09 -7.67 8.73
CA PRO A 64 -14.86 -8.74 8.09
C PRO A 64 -14.59 -8.89 6.58
N VAL A 65 -13.97 -7.89 5.93
CA VAL A 65 -13.75 -7.88 4.47
C VAL A 65 -12.47 -8.62 4.08
N THR A 66 -11.38 -8.45 4.84
CA THR A 66 -10.08 -9.04 4.53
C THR A 66 -9.15 -9.07 5.74
N ASN A 67 -8.13 -9.95 5.69
CA ASN A 67 -6.97 -9.94 6.57
C ASN A 67 -5.73 -9.23 5.97
N SER A 68 -5.82 -8.74 4.73
CA SER A 68 -4.73 -8.11 3.96
C SER A 68 -4.43 -6.68 4.42
N SER A 69 -3.93 -6.54 5.65
CA SER A 69 -3.46 -5.26 6.22
C SER A 69 -2.30 -4.65 5.44
N LEU A 70 -1.96 -3.39 5.74
CA LEU A 70 -0.80 -2.69 5.17
C LEU A 70 0.51 -3.50 5.25
N LEU A 71 0.75 -4.23 6.34
CA LEU A 71 1.94 -5.07 6.50
C LEU A 71 1.89 -6.32 5.60
N VAL A 72 0.72 -6.97 5.46
CA VAL A 72 0.55 -8.11 4.55
C VAL A 72 0.76 -7.69 3.08
N GLN A 73 0.32 -6.48 2.71
CA GLN A 73 0.58 -5.91 1.37
C GLN A 73 2.07 -5.59 1.15
N LEU A 74 2.77 -5.15 2.19
CA LEU A 74 4.22 -4.96 2.15
C LEU A 74 4.97 -6.29 2.02
N ASP A 75 4.56 -7.33 2.76
CA ASP A 75 5.15 -8.68 2.66
C ASP A 75 5.02 -9.24 1.22
N TRP A 76 3.87 -9.01 0.56
CA TRP A 76 3.67 -9.37 -0.85
C TRP A 76 4.58 -8.59 -1.80
N PHE A 77 4.74 -7.29 -1.60
CA PHE A 77 5.68 -6.47 -2.38
C PHE A 77 7.13 -6.98 -2.22
N LEU A 78 7.55 -7.32 -0.99
CA LEU A 78 8.88 -7.87 -0.71
C LEU A 78 9.07 -9.26 -1.35
N ALA A 79 8.05 -10.13 -1.30
CA ALA A 79 8.08 -11.43 -1.96
C ALA A 79 8.12 -11.30 -3.49
N TYR A 80 7.33 -10.39 -4.08
CA TYR A 80 7.39 -10.09 -5.52
C TYR A 80 8.77 -9.56 -5.93
N TYR A 81 9.33 -8.64 -5.14
CA TYR A 81 10.68 -8.12 -5.33
C TYR A 81 11.75 -9.23 -5.33
N GLN A 82 11.69 -10.17 -4.38
CA GLN A 82 12.61 -11.31 -4.30
C GLN A 82 12.50 -12.22 -5.54
N ASN A 83 11.28 -12.59 -5.95
CA ASN A 83 11.04 -13.39 -7.15
C ASN A 83 11.57 -12.71 -8.44
N LEU A 84 11.43 -11.37 -8.54
CA LEU A 84 12.03 -10.61 -9.64
C LEU A 84 13.56 -10.76 -9.65
N CYS A 85 14.23 -10.62 -8.50
CA CYS A 85 15.69 -10.77 -8.42
C CYS A 85 16.19 -12.16 -8.80
N GLU A 86 15.49 -13.22 -8.40
CA GLU A 86 15.87 -14.60 -8.70
C GLU A 86 15.63 -14.95 -10.18
N THR A 87 14.58 -14.39 -10.79
CA THR A 87 14.22 -14.63 -12.19
C THR A 87 15.09 -13.81 -13.16
N ALA A 88 15.37 -12.55 -12.83
CA ALA A 88 16.09 -11.61 -13.69
C ALA A 88 17.62 -11.81 -13.63
N LYS A 89 18.09 -12.87 -14.28
CA LYS A 89 19.52 -13.10 -14.53
C LYS A 89 20.16 -11.83 -15.11
N ASN A 90 21.27 -11.39 -14.50
CA ASN A 90 21.99 -10.15 -14.82
C ASN A 90 21.31 -8.84 -14.37
N CYS A 91 20.46 -8.88 -13.33
CA CYS A 91 19.98 -7.70 -12.60
C CYS A 91 19.07 -6.75 -13.40
N GLU A 92 18.28 -7.23 -14.38
CA GLU A 92 17.29 -6.38 -15.06
C GLU A 92 16.25 -5.77 -14.11
N THR A 93 16.02 -6.38 -12.93
CA THR A 93 15.25 -5.80 -11.81
C THR A 93 15.69 -4.38 -11.45
N TYR A 94 16.99 -4.08 -11.52
CA TYR A 94 17.53 -2.73 -11.32
C TYR A 94 16.92 -1.75 -12.34
N ASN A 95 16.91 -2.10 -13.63
CA ASN A 95 16.37 -1.25 -14.69
C ASN A 95 14.85 -1.09 -14.60
N ILE A 96 14.12 -2.15 -14.23
CA ILE A 96 12.68 -2.12 -14.02
C ILE A 96 12.32 -1.11 -12.92
N LEU A 97 12.98 -1.21 -11.76
CA LEU A 97 12.60 -0.45 -10.58
C LEU A 97 13.15 0.98 -10.57
N LYS A 98 14.24 1.24 -11.30
CA LYS A 98 14.76 2.59 -11.56
C LYS A 98 13.72 3.52 -12.19
N GLY A 99 12.97 3.02 -13.16
CA GLY A 99 11.87 3.75 -13.81
C GLY A 99 10.51 3.61 -13.12
N SER A 100 10.38 2.81 -12.06
CA SER A 100 9.09 2.49 -11.45
C SER A 100 8.70 3.48 -10.36
N LEU A 101 7.48 4.02 -10.44
CA LEU A 101 6.87 4.82 -9.38
C LEU A 101 6.43 3.93 -8.21
N PHE A 102 6.93 4.22 -7.00
CA PHE A 102 6.45 3.59 -5.76
C PHE A 102 5.48 4.53 -5.02
N MET A 103 4.33 3.99 -4.62
CA MET A 103 3.24 4.72 -3.97
C MET A 103 2.66 3.88 -2.82
N VAL A 104 2.37 4.51 -1.68
CA VAL A 104 1.69 3.89 -0.53
C VAL A 104 0.61 4.87 -0.03
N GLY A 105 -0.64 4.40 0.00
CA GLY A 105 -1.83 5.18 0.36
C GLY A 105 -3.04 4.77 -0.49
N GLU A 106 -4.27 5.13 -0.14
CA GLU A 106 -4.74 5.68 1.14
C GLU A 106 -5.08 4.53 2.10
N THR A 107 -4.68 4.61 3.37
CA THR A 107 -4.87 3.54 4.36
C THR A 107 -5.16 4.10 5.77
N GLY A 108 -5.66 3.26 6.67
CA GLY A 108 -6.09 3.65 8.02
C GLY A 108 -7.58 4.00 8.14
N GLY A 109 -8.25 4.39 7.05
CA GLY A 109 -9.68 4.73 7.07
C GLY A 109 -10.59 3.57 7.48
N ASN A 110 -10.25 2.34 7.08
CA ASN A 110 -11.06 1.16 7.41
C ASN A 110 -10.97 0.78 8.89
N ASP A 111 -9.86 1.07 9.56
CA ASP A 111 -9.65 0.82 10.99
C ASP A 111 -10.70 1.55 11.84
N TYR A 112 -10.98 2.81 11.51
CA TYR A 112 -12.05 3.60 12.15
C TYR A 112 -13.45 3.23 11.63
N ASN A 113 -13.62 3.00 10.32
CA ASN A 113 -14.92 2.61 9.77
C ASN A 113 -15.42 1.30 10.40
N TYR A 114 -14.56 0.29 10.56
CA TYR A 114 -14.92 -0.95 11.23
C TYR A 114 -15.23 -0.75 12.71
N ALA A 115 -14.53 0.16 13.41
CA ALA A 115 -14.88 0.53 14.79
C ALA A 115 -16.30 1.10 14.87
N PHE A 116 -16.61 2.15 14.09
CA PHE A 116 -17.91 2.81 14.12
C PHE A 116 -19.05 1.91 13.65
N LEU A 117 -18.84 1.08 12.61
CA LEU A 117 -19.83 0.10 12.14
C LEU A 117 -20.12 -1.01 13.17
N GLN A 118 -19.23 -1.20 14.16
CA GLN A 118 -19.41 -2.12 15.29
C GLN A 118 -19.87 -1.39 16.58
N GLY A 119 -20.28 -0.12 16.49
CA GLY A 119 -20.84 0.63 17.61
C GLY A 119 -19.81 1.14 18.63
N LYS A 120 -18.51 1.17 18.28
CA LYS A 120 -17.45 1.78 19.09
C LYS A 120 -17.66 3.28 19.24
N SER A 121 -17.25 3.84 20.37
CA SER A 121 -17.39 5.27 20.64
C SER A 121 -16.33 6.11 19.90
N ILE A 122 -16.45 7.44 19.98
CA ILE A 122 -15.44 8.35 19.44
C ILE A 122 -14.12 8.22 20.22
N GLU A 123 -14.21 7.96 21.53
CA GLU A 123 -13.07 7.73 22.42
C GLU A 123 -12.35 6.41 22.07
N ASP A 124 -13.09 5.32 21.85
CA ASP A 124 -12.55 4.04 21.35
C ASP A 124 -11.81 4.24 20.01
N ALA A 125 -12.45 4.93 19.06
CA ALA A 125 -11.86 5.21 17.76
C ALA A 125 -10.63 6.13 17.86
N THR A 126 -10.64 7.10 18.77
CA THR A 126 -9.51 8.01 19.03
C THR A 126 -8.33 7.25 19.65
N ALA A 127 -8.56 6.22 20.46
CA ALA A 127 -7.50 5.37 21.00
C ALA A 127 -6.71 4.60 19.92
N LEU A 128 -7.32 4.37 18.74
CA LEU A 128 -6.63 3.75 17.59
C LEU A 128 -5.65 4.70 16.89
N VAL A 129 -5.85 6.03 16.98
CA VAL A 129 -5.06 7.04 16.25
C VAL A 129 -3.55 6.86 16.43
N PRO A 130 -2.98 6.78 17.65
CA PRO A 130 -1.54 6.57 17.81
C PRO A 130 -1.05 5.23 17.21
N LEU A 131 -1.89 4.18 17.20
CA LEU A 131 -1.53 2.89 16.61
C LEU A 131 -1.49 2.98 15.08
N VAL A 132 -2.56 3.51 14.47
CA VAL A 132 -2.71 3.68 13.02
C VAL A 132 -1.59 4.58 12.47
N VAL A 133 -1.39 5.76 13.07
CA VAL A 133 -0.40 6.74 12.61
C VAL A 133 1.02 6.23 12.75
N ASN A 134 1.36 5.51 13.83
CA ASN A 134 2.68 4.91 13.97
C ASN A 134 2.93 3.80 12.94
N ASN A 135 1.97 2.89 12.72
CA ASN A 135 2.17 1.80 11.75
C ASN A 135 2.35 2.31 10.30
N ILE A 136 1.57 3.33 9.91
CA ILE A 136 1.73 4.00 8.60
C ILE A 136 3.09 4.69 8.51
N ARG A 137 3.48 5.43 9.55
CA ARG A 137 4.77 6.13 9.63
C ARG A 137 5.95 5.17 9.52
N ASP A 138 5.91 4.04 10.20
CA ASP A 138 7.03 3.12 10.27
C ASP A 138 7.16 2.26 9.00
N VAL A 139 6.04 1.94 8.32
CA VAL A 139 6.06 1.42 6.93
C VAL A 139 6.63 2.45 5.95
N ALA A 140 6.23 3.73 6.04
CA ALA A 140 6.76 4.79 5.18
C ALA A 140 8.27 5.02 5.39
N LYS A 141 8.74 4.99 6.64
CA LYS A 141 10.18 5.03 6.98
C LYS A 141 10.93 3.81 6.46
N LEU A 142 10.35 2.61 6.55
CA LEU A 142 10.99 1.39 6.07
C LEU A 142 11.16 1.44 4.55
N ALA A 143 10.13 1.87 3.81
CA ALA A 143 10.26 2.13 2.38
C ALA A 143 11.38 3.15 2.09
N GLU A 144 11.34 4.33 2.72
CA GLU A 144 12.38 5.37 2.57
C GLU A 144 13.80 4.88 2.92
N TRP A 145 13.94 4.06 3.96
CA TRP A 145 15.21 3.45 4.33
C TRP A 145 15.71 2.48 3.26
N VAL A 146 14.86 1.59 2.75
CA VAL A 146 15.18 0.65 1.67
C VAL A 146 15.61 1.42 0.41
N LEU A 147 14.85 2.44 0.03
CA LEU A 147 15.08 3.26 -1.16
C LEU A 147 16.37 4.10 -1.07
N THR A 148 16.87 4.36 0.15
CA THR A 148 18.12 5.10 0.39
C THR A 148 19.34 4.19 0.60
N ASN A 149 19.18 3.05 1.26
CA ASN A 149 20.28 2.20 1.74
C ASN A 149 20.47 0.93 0.91
N ALA A 150 19.57 0.65 -0.04
CA ALA A 150 19.67 -0.49 -0.94
C ALA A 150 19.64 -0.05 -2.42
N PRO A 151 20.62 0.74 -2.91
CA PRO A 151 20.67 1.21 -4.30
C PRO A 151 20.76 0.08 -5.33
N GLN A 152 21.19 -1.12 -4.92
CA GLN A 152 21.16 -2.34 -5.75
C GLN A 152 19.74 -2.81 -6.10
N LEU A 153 18.70 -2.34 -5.40
CA LEU A 153 17.29 -2.60 -5.76
C LEU A 153 16.79 -1.67 -6.90
N GLY A 154 17.59 -0.68 -7.32
CA GLY A 154 17.39 0.09 -8.55
C GLY A 154 16.62 1.40 -8.45
N PHE A 155 15.72 1.56 -7.48
CA PHE A 155 14.88 2.75 -7.33
C PHE A 155 15.70 4.06 -7.28
N GLU A 156 15.23 5.10 -8.00
CA GLU A 156 15.77 6.46 -7.86
C GLU A 156 15.00 7.25 -6.79
N THR A 157 15.66 8.15 -6.07
CA THR A 157 15.07 8.90 -4.93
C THR A 157 13.87 9.77 -5.32
N LYS A 158 13.76 10.15 -6.60
CA LYS A 158 12.63 10.89 -7.18
C LYS A 158 11.41 10.00 -7.50
N SER A 159 11.58 8.68 -7.56
CA SER A 159 10.54 7.72 -7.95
C SER A 159 9.60 7.36 -6.79
N ILE A 160 9.59 8.18 -5.73
CA ILE A 160 8.90 7.94 -4.46
C ILE A 160 7.80 8.99 -4.32
N LEU A 161 6.53 8.60 -4.45
CA LEU A 161 5.39 9.49 -4.22
C LEU A 161 4.67 9.10 -2.93
N LYS A 162 5.01 9.78 -1.83
CA LYS A 162 4.35 9.59 -0.53
C LYS A 162 3.02 10.35 -0.51
N VAL A 163 1.90 9.62 -0.53
CA VAL A 163 0.54 10.19 -0.45
C VAL A 163 -0.10 9.77 0.87
N CYS A 164 -0.30 10.71 1.80
CA CYS A 164 -0.88 10.42 3.11
C CYS A 164 -2.07 11.33 3.43
N SER A 165 -3.26 10.83 3.10
CA SER A 165 -4.56 11.34 3.55
C SER A 165 -4.79 11.01 5.03
N GLY A 166 -4.76 12.02 5.92
CA GLY A 166 -5.06 11.81 7.34
C GLY A 166 -4.41 12.85 8.24
N THR A 167 -3.18 12.58 8.67
CA THR A 167 -2.44 13.38 9.68
C THR A 167 -0.96 13.54 9.30
N GLU A 168 -0.73 14.08 8.09
CA GLU A 168 0.56 14.39 7.47
C GLU A 168 1.58 13.24 7.26
N VAL A 169 1.77 12.88 5.99
CA VAL A 169 3.12 12.81 5.41
C VAL A 169 3.09 13.58 4.08
N THR A 170 3.74 14.72 4.04
CA THR A 170 3.93 15.51 2.82
C THR A 170 5.29 15.17 2.20
N THR A 171 5.30 14.65 0.98
CA THR A 171 6.48 14.72 0.10
C THR A 171 6.00 14.94 -1.33
N THR A 172 5.67 16.19 -1.63
CA THR A 172 5.42 16.64 -3.00
C THR A 172 6.74 16.62 -3.77
N LEU A 173 6.79 15.87 -4.86
CA LEU A 173 7.73 16.09 -5.95
C LEU A 173 6.97 16.14 -7.28
N VAL A 174 7.58 16.86 -8.22
CA VAL A 174 7.14 17.09 -9.60
C VAL A 174 8.13 16.41 -10.53
#